data_AF-T2IA11-F1
#
_entry.id   AF-T2IA11-F1
#
_cell.length_a   1.000
_cell.length_b   1.000
_cell.length_c   1.000
_cell.angle_alpha   90.00
_cell.angle_beta   90.00
_cell.angle_gamma   90.00
#
_symmetry.space_group_name_H-M   'P 1'
#
loop_
_entity.id
_entity.type
_entity.pdbx_description
1 polymer ?
#
loop_
_entity_poly.entity_id
_entity_poly.type
_entity_poly.pdbx_seq_one_letter_code
_entity_poly.pdbx_strand_id
1 'polypeptide(L)'
;MKNCYCINPYCREPNHPSNNNTQTKLFGSCGSILLLNNKYRVSRLLSDNSGFGIIYEAFAGFNSKILKVLQEKWNNDTKAVELFRREYDVLLSLTQQNITGIPQAEDYFQYQNREGKIFYCLVMEKVEGIDLEKWVKQDNKLHQKQALNWLREVTLILDKIHQQNWFHRDIKPANIMKRNNGKLVLIDFGTAREETQTYYQKVKGESITGINSPGYTPNEQQHGQAVVQSDFFCIGKNFCSFINWKTSLRFI
;
A
#
# COMPACT_ATOMS: atom_id res chain seq x y z
N MET A 1 -19.24 4.19 20.06
CA MET A 1 -19.50 4.61 18.65
C MET A 1 -18.16 4.87 17.99
N LYS A 2 -18.00 4.56 16.70
CA LYS A 2 -16.72 4.75 16.01
C LYS A 2 -16.56 6.22 15.62
N ASN A 3 -15.35 6.75 15.77
CA ASN A 3 -15.02 8.11 15.34
C ASN A 3 -15.23 8.27 13.83
N CYS A 4 -15.59 9.47 13.39
CA CYS A 4 -15.73 9.82 11.98
C CYS A 4 -14.69 10.85 11.59
N TYR A 5 -14.10 10.65 10.41
CA TYR A 5 -13.10 11.54 9.84
C TYR A 5 -13.47 11.96 8.42
N CYS A 6 -13.49 13.26 8.14
CA CYS A 6 -13.81 13.80 6.81
C CYS A 6 -12.60 13.73 5.89
N ILE A 7 -12.75 13.16 4.70
CA ILE A 7 -11.68 13.12 3.69
C ILE A 7 -11.58 14.41 2.85
N ASN A 8 -12.52 15.35 3.01
CA ASN A 8 -12.45 16.63 2.32
C ASN A 8 -11.31 17.48 2.93
N PRO A 9 -10.24 17.81 2.18
CA PRO A 9 -9.09 18.56 2.70
C PRO A 9 -9.46 19.98 3.13
N TYR A 10 -10.62 20.50 2.71
CA TYR A 10 -11.12 21.83 3.08
C TYR A 10 -12.01 21.81 4.33
N CYS A 11 -12.25 20.65 4.93
CA CYS A 11 -13.03 20.53 6.16
C CYS A 11 -12.24 21.13 7.33
N ARG A 12 -12.77 22.18 7.98
CA ARG A 12 -12.12 22.83 9.12
C ARG A 12 -12.05 21.94 10.36
N GLU A 13 -13.04 21.06 10.52
CA GLU A 13 -13.13 20.14 11.65
C GLU A 13 -13.36 18.69 11.19
N PRO A 14 -12.34 18.05 10.60
CA PRO A 14 -12.50 16.74 9.95
C PRO A 14 -12.88 15.63 10.94
N ASN A 15 -12.55 15.77 12.22
CA ASN A 15 -12.75 14.75 13.27
C ASN A 15 -13.69 15.22 14.40
N HIS A 16 -14.58 16.18 14.14
CA HIS A 16 -15.45 16.73 15.19
C HIS A 16 -16.37 15.65 15.81
N PRO A 17 -16.49 15.55 17.15
CA PRO A 17 -17.24 14.48 17.83
C PRO A 17 -18.72 14.38 17.45
N SER A 18 -19.35 15.50 17.06
CA SER A 18 -20.75 15.51 16.60
C SER A 18 -21.02 14.63 15.37
N ASN A 19 -19.98 14.31 14.60
CA ASN A 19 -20.09 13.44 13.42
C ASN A 19 -20.17 11.94 13.77
N ASN A 20 -19.97 11.57 15.05
CA ASN A 20 -19.95 10.18 15.49
C ASN A 20 -21.35 9.54 15.62
N ASN A 21 -22.42 10.34 15.49
CA ASN A 21 -23.81 9.86 15.53
C ASN A 21 -24.15 9.04 14.27
N THR A 22 -24.80 7.88 14.43
CA THR A 22 -25.22 6.98 13.33
C THR A 22 -26.30 7.56 12.42
N GLN A 23 -27.06 8.56 12.87
CA GLN A 23 -28.08 9.23 12.06
C GLN A 23 -27.51 10.37 11.18
N THR A 24 -26.28 10.81 11.46
CA THR A 24 -25.63 11.90 10.72
C THR A 24 -25.20 11.42 9.33
N LYS A 25 -25.81 11.98 8.29
CA LYS A 25 -25.48 11.68 6.88
C LYS A 25 -24.37 12.56 6.30
N LEU A 26 -24.15 13.74 6.90
CA LEU A 26 -23.30 14.80 6.37
C LEU A 26 -22.42 15.38 7.47
N PHE A 27 -21.18 15.74 7.15
CA PHE A 27 -20.30 16.46 8.06
C PHE A 27 -20.82 17.88 8.30
N GLY A 28 -20.99 18.29 9.56
CA GLY A 28 -21.54 19.62 9.88
C GLY A 28 -20.68 20.78 9.36
N SER A 29 -19.35 20.63 9.38
CA SER A 29 -18.40 21.71 9.04
C SER A 29 -18.29 22.02 7.54
N CYS A 30 -18.42 21.01 6.67
CA CYS A 30 -18.25 21.18 5.21
C CYS A 30 -19.39 20.57 4.38
N GLY A 31 -20.35 19.90 5.01
CA GLY A 31 -21.46 19.24 4.33
C GLY A 31 -21.09 17.98 3.52
N SER A 32 -19.85 17.52 3.57
CA SER A 32 -19.42 16.30 2.87
C SER A 32 -20.20 15.07 3.31
N ILE A 33 -20.39 14.10 2.42
CA ILE A 33 -21.09 12.85 2.74
C ILE A 33 -20.26 12.04 3.73
N LEU A 34 -20.92 11.55 4.78
CA LEU A 34 -20.26 10.81 5.84
C LEU A 34 -20.03 9.33 5.49
N LEU A 35 -20.96 8.75 4.73
CA LEU A 35 -20.94 7.35 4.29
C LEU A 35 -20.53 7.28 2.80
N LEU A 36 -19.24 7.06 2.54
CA LEU A 36 -18.70 6.99 1.19
C LEU A 36 -19.16 5.71 0.48
N ASN A 37 -19.51 5.84 -0.81
CA ASN A 37 -20.05 4.75 -1.63
C ASN A 37 -21.23 4.00 -0.95
N ASN A 38 -22.01 4.70 -0.11
CA ASN A 38 -23.08 4.13 0.73
C ASN A 38 -22.66 2.94 1.63
N LYS A 39 -21.36 2.79 1.89
CA LYS A 39 -20.80 1.59 2.56
C LYS A 39 -19.71 1.89 3.57
N TYR A 40 -18.85 2.88 3.29
CA TYR A 40 -17.62 3.10 4.05
C TYR A 40 -17.69 4.34 4.93
N ARG A 41 -17.42 4.15 6.22
CA ARG A 41 -17.33 5.22 7.20
C ARG A 41 -15.88 5.41 7.61
N VAL A 42 -15.30 6.55 7.25
CA VAL A 42 -13.89 6.84 7.52
C VAL A 42 -13.71 7.22 8.98
N SER A 43 -12.69 6.65 9.64
CA SER A 43 -12.47 6.73 11.09
C SER A 43 -11.33 7.65 11.47
N ARG A 44 -10.20 7.56 10.76
CA ARG A 44 -9.01 8.40 11.00
C ARG A 44 -8.06 8.40 9.82
N LEU A 45 -7.26 9.46 9.73
CA LEU A 45 -6.07 9.52 8.88
C LEU A 45 -4.96 8.63 9.46
N LEU A 46 -4.33 7.82 8.61
CA LEU A 46 -3.17 6.99 8.95
C LEU A 46 -1.87 7.55 8.38
N SER A 47 -1.90 8.09 7.14
CA SER A 47 -0.75 8.70 6.48
C SER A 47 -1.20 9.62 5.35
N ASP A 48 -0.57 10.78 5.21
CA ASP A 48 -0.78 11.75 4.12
C ASP A 48 0.44 11.89 3.18
N ASN A 49 1.52 11.15 3.46
CA ASN A 49 2.79 11.22 2.74
C ASN A 49 3.10 9.95 1.94
N SER A 50 2.09 9.15 1.58
CA SER A 50 2.26 7.86 0.89
C SER A 50 2.15 8.02 -0.63
N GLY A 51 3.24 8.47 -1.26
CA GLY A 51 3.30 8.62 -2.72
C GLY A 51 2.21 9.54 -3.27
N PHE A 52 1.33 9.01 -4.12
CA PHE A 52 0.18 9.73 -4.66
C PHE A 52 -1.06 9.69 -3.75
N GLY A 53 -1.09 8.82 -2.74
CA GLY A 53 -2.27 8.55 -1.93
C GLY A 53 -2.21 9.15 -0.53
N ILE A 54 -3.40 9.36 0.03
CA ILE A 54 -3.66 9.58 1.45
C ILE A 54 -4.33 8.31 1.98
N ILE A 55 -3.83 7.77 3.08
CA ILE A 55 -4.25 6.51 3.67
C ILE A 55 -5.10 6.78 4.91
N TYR A 56 -6.29 6.21 4.92
CA TYR A 56 -7.24 6.27 6.03
C TYR A 56 -7.60 4.88 6.52
N GLU A 57 -7.98 4.80 7.79
CA GLU A 57 -8.76 3.68 8.30
C GLU A 57 -10.24 3.97 8.08
N ALA A 58 -10.95 3.02 7.49
CA ALA A 58 -12.40 3.09 7.27
C ALA A 58 -13.09 1.80 7.74
N PHE A 59 -14.41 1.85 7.86
CA PHE A 59 -15.21 0.71 8.27
C PHE A 59 -16.36 0.44 7.30
N ALA A 60 -16.52 -0.82 6.92
CA ALA A 60 -17.74 -1.35 6.32
C ALA A 60 -18.47 -2.16 7.41
N GLY A 61 -19.45 -1.53 8.05
CA GLY A 61 -20.08 -2.07 9.27
C GLY A 61 -19.07 -2.26 10.41
N PHE A 62 -18.84 -3.51 10.82
CA PHE A 62 -17.89 -3.83 11.88
C PHE A 62 -16.46 -4.05 11.39
N ASN A 63 -16.27 -4.32 10.10
CA ASN A 63 -14.98 -4.68 9.51
C ASN A 63 -14.13 -3.45 9.22
N SER A 64 -12.89 -3.44 9.72
CA SER A 64 -11.91 -2.38 9.42
C SER A 64 -11.28 -2.61 8.05
N LYS A 65 -11.01 -1.50 7.35
CA LYS A 65 -10.51 -1.44 5.97
C LYS A 65 -9.49 -0.33 5.84
N ILE A 66 -8.62 -0.46 4.84
CA ILE A 66 -7.78 0.64 4.38
C ILE A 66 -8.50 1.31 3.23
N LEU A 67 -8.68 2.63 3.35
CA LEU A 67 -9.14 3.50 2.28
C LEU A 67 -7.95 4.34 1.83
N LYS A 68 -7.50 4.14 0.60
CA LYS A 68 -6.50 4.99 -0.06
C LYS A 68 -7.26 5.98 -0.95
N VAL A 69 -6.93 7.26 -0.85
CA VAL A 69 -7.53 8.35 -1.63
C VAL A 69 -6.45 9.06 -2.41
N LEU A 70 -6.62 9.25 -3.72
CA LEU A 70 -5.67 10.02 -4.53
C LEU A 70 -5.62 11.48 -4.04
N GLN A 71 -4.42 12.02 -3.85
CA GLN A 71 -4.27 13.42 -3.45
C GLN A 71 -4.85 14.35 -4.53
N GLU A 72 -5.55 15.39 -4.10
CA GLU A 72 -6.29 16.28 -4.99
C GLU A 72 -5.45 16.87 -6.13
N LYS A 73 -4.19 17.23 -5.83
CA LYS A 73 -3.24 17.79 -6.79
C LYS A 73 -2.98 16.89 -8.01
N TRP A 74 -3.25 15.59 -7.91
CA TRP A 74 -3.06 14.60 -8.98
C TRP A 74 -4.35 14.23 -9.71
N ASN A 75 -5.51 14.75 -9.30
CA ASN A 75 -6.80 14.35 -9.87
C ASN A 75 -6.96 14.63 -11.37
N ASN A 76 -6.25 15.65 -11.87
CA ASN A 76 -6.26 16.04 -13.28
C ASN A 76 -5.08 15.45 -14.07
N ASP A 77 -4.17 14.75 -13.39
CA ASP A 77 -3.08 14.03 -14.05
C ASP A 77 -3.58 12.63 -14.44
N THR A 78 -3.85 12.46 -15.74
CA THR A 78 -4.38 11.20 -16.29
C THR A 78 -3.46 10.02 -16.00
N LYS A 79 -2.14 10.22 -15.97
CA LYS A 79 -1.17 9.18 -15.67
C LYS A 79 -1.21 8.82 -14.19
N ALA A 80 -1.31 9.80 -13.30
CA ALA A 80 -1.44 9.52 -11.87
C ALA A 80 -2.73 8.76 -11.55
N VAL A 81 -3.86 9.14 -12.17
CA VAL A 81 -5.13 8.42 -12.05
C VAL A 81 -5.02 6.98 -12.59
N GLU A 82 -4.38 6.79 -13.74
CA GLU A 82 -4.14 5.46 -14.32
C GLU A 82 -3.29 4.58 -13.41
N LEU A 83 -2.20 5.12 -12.85
CA LEU A 83 -1.34 4.39 -11.92
C LEU A 83 -2.09 4.02 -10.63
N PHE A 84 -2.91 4.93 -10.12
CA PHE A 84 -3.73 4.69 -8.93
C PHE A 84 -4.78 3.61 -9.17
N ARG A 85 -5.44 3.62 -10.35
CA ARG A 85 -6.39 2.58 -10.74
C ARG A 85 -5.69 1.23 -10.94
N ARG A 86 -4.52 1.23 -11.57
CA ARG A 86 -3.73 0.02 -11.80
C ARG A 86 -3.41 -0.71 -10.49
N GLU A 87 -3.09 0.01 -9.41
CA GLU A 87 -2.89 -0.61 -8.09
C GLU A 87 -4.09 -1.44 -7.64
N TYR A 88 -5.31 -0.94 -7.82
CA TYR A 88 -6.54 -1.68 -7.53
C TYR A 88 -6.69 -2.89 -8.46
N ASP A 89 -6.50 -2.69 -9.77
CA ASP A 89 -6.71 -3.75 -10.77
C ASP A 89 -5.76 -4.94 -10.53
N VAL A 90 -4.49 -4.68 -10.18
CA VAL A 90 -3.52 -5.73 -9.82
C VAL A 90 -3.99 -6.47 -8.57
N LEU A 91 -4.32 -5.74 -7.50
CA LEU A 91 -4.74 -6.36 -6.24
C LEU A 91 -6.04 -7.17 -6.41
N LEU A 92 -6.96 -6.68 -7.23
CA LEU A 92 -8.21 -7.36 -7.57
C LEU A 92 -7.95 -8.66 -8.34
N SER A 93 -7.07 -8.63 -9.35
CA SER A 93 -6.69 -9.83 -10.10
C SER A 93 -6.12 -10.90 -9.17
N LEU A 94 -5.19 -10.53 -8.28
CA LEU A 94 -4.59 -11.47 -7.33
C LEU A 94 -5.59 -11.96 -6.27
N THR A 95 -6.54 -11.10 -5.85
CA THR A 95 -7.66 -11.47 -4.97
C THR A 95 -8.54 -12.54 -5.62
N GLN A 96 -8.93 -12.34 -6.88
CA GLN A 96 -9.78 -13.29 -7.62
C GLN A 96 -9.12 -14.66 -7.83
N GLN A 97 -7.79 -14.69 -7.89
CA GLN A 97 -6.99 -15.91 -7.97
C GLN A 97 -6.70 -16.54 -6.60
N ASN A 98 -7.26 -16.00 -5.52
CA ASN A 98 -7.07 -16.46 -4.14
C ASN A 98 -5.61 -16.48 -3.68
N ILE A 99 -4.81 -15.50 -4.15
CA ILE A 99 -3.42 -15.38 -3.72
C ILE A 99 -3.38 -14.99 -2.23
N THR A 100 -2.69 -15.81 -1.44
CA THR A 100 -2.52 -15.61 0.01
C THR A 100 -1.29 -14.77 0.31
N GLY A 101 -1.29 -14.06 1.44
CA GLY A 101 -0.15 -13.24 1.86
C GLY A 101 -0.13 -11.84 1.24
N ILE A 102 -1.28 -11.40 0.74
CA ILE A 102 -1.57 -10.05 0.26
C ILE A 102 -2.92 -9.59 0.84
N PRO A 103 -3.19 -8.28 0.94
CA PRO A 103 -4.52 -7.76 1.25
C PRO A 103 -5.52 -8.13 0.16
N GLN A 104 -6.78 -8.34 0.53
CA GLN A 104 -7.85 -8.49 -0.46
C GLN A 104 -8.34 -7.13 -0.94
N ALA A 105 -8.47 -6.95 -2.26
CA ALA A 105 -9.12 -5.79 -2.84
C ALA A 105 -10.63 -5.84 -2.58
N GLU A 106 -11.26 -4.68 -2.38
CA GLU A 106 -12.71 -4.61 -2.14
C GLU A 106 -13.43 -3.71 -3.13
N ASP A 107 -13.16 -2.41 -3.15
CA ASP A 107 -13.87 -1.47 -4.02
C ASP A 107 -12.94 -0.41 -4.61
N TYR A 108 -13.30 0.07 -5.80
CA TYR A 108 -12.74 1.27 -6.42
C TYR A 108 -13.87 2.17 -6.87
N PHE A 109 -13.88 3.42 -6.41
CA PHE A 109 -14.96 4.35 -6.72
C PHE A 109 -14.48 5.81 -6.75
N GLN A 110 -15.31 6.67 -7.32
CA GLN A 110 -15.16 8.12 -7.24
C GLN A 110 -16.12 8.69 -6.21
N TYR A 111 -15.64 9.64 -5.42
CA TYR A 111 -16.46 10.45 -4.52
C TYR A 111 -16.41 11.90 -4.99
N GLN A 112 -17.56 12.57 -5.04
CA GLN A 112 -17.63 14.00 -5.31
C GLN A 112 -18.06 14.74 -4.05
N ASN A 113 -17.30 15.76 -3.65
CA ASN A 113 -17.72 16.65 -2.56
C ASN A 113 -18.73 17.70 -3.06
N ARG A 114 -19.23 18.55 -2.14
CA ARG A 114 -20.24 19.57 -2.48
C ARG A 114 -19.70 20.65 -3.43
N GLU A 115 -18.40 20.89 -3.37
CA GLU A 115 -17.69 21.83 -4.24
C GLU A 115 -17.44 21.26 -5.65
N GLY A 116 -17.94 20.05 -5.95
CA GLY A 116 -17.82 19.42 -7.26
C GLY A 116 -16.48 18.73 -7.49
N LYS A 117 -15.58 18.68 -6.50
CA LYS A 117 -14.27 18.04 -6.62
C LYS A 117 -14.39 16.52 -6.52
N ILE A 118 -13.73 15.84 -7.44
CA ILE A 118 -13.70 14.38 -7.53
C ILE A 118 -12.54 13.85 -6.70
N PHE A 119 -12.73 12.74 -6.02
CA PHE A 119 -11.72 12.00 -5.27
C PHE A 119 -11.76 10.55 -5.71
N TYR A 120 -10.61 10.00 -6.12
CA TYR A 120 -10.49 8.59 -6.47
C TYR A 120 -10.18 7.79 -5.21
N CYS A 121 -10.94 6.73 -4.98
CA CYS A 121 -10.90 5.93 -3.76
C CYS A 121 -10.66 4.46 -4.09
N LEU A 122 -9.69 3.84 -3.40
CA LEU A 122 -9.38 2.41 -3.42
C LEU A 122 -9.56 1.86 -2.01
N VAL A 123 -10.34 0.78 -1.87
CA VAL A 123 -10.57 0.09 -0.60
C VAL A 123 -10.02 -1.32 -0.64
N MET A 124 -9.31 -1.70 0.42
CA MET A 124 -8.74 -3.03 0.60
C MET A 124 -8.79 -3.49 2.07
N GLU A 125 -8.52 -4.77 2.29
CA GLU A 125 -8.36 -5.35 3.61
C GLU A 125 -7.35 -4.56 4.46
N LYS A 126 -7.72 -4.25 5.71
CA LYS A 126 -6.75 -3.81 6.70
C LYS A 126 -6.05 -5.02 7.30
N VAL A 127 -4.75 -5.10 7.08
CA VAL A 127 -3.89 -6.10 7.73
C VAL A 127 -3.64 -5.65 9.17
N GLU A 128 -4.18 -6.39 10.14
CA GLU A 128 -3.90 -6.13 11.55
C GLU A 128 -2.49 -6.64 11.92
N GLY A 129 -1.64 -5.72 12.37
CA GLY A 129 -0.23 -6.02 12.67
C GLY A 129 0.66 -4.78 12.62
N ILE A 130 1.95 -5.00 12.44
CA ILE A 130 2.98 -3.96 12.33
C ILE A 130 3.87 -4.24 11.12
N ASP A 131 4.27 -3.21 10.38
CA ASP A 131 5.25 -3.36 9.31
C ASP A 131 6.65 -3.69 9.87
N LEU A 132 7.47 -4.39 9.07
CA LEU A 132 8.79 -4.82 9.52
C LEU A 132 9.75 -3.65 9.79
N GLU A 133 9.55 -2.48 9.15
CA GLU A 133 10.35 -1.29 9.45
C GLU A 133 10.15 -0.83 10.89
N LYS A 134 8.89 -0.67 11.30
CA LYS A 134 8.53 -0.32 12.68
C LYS A 134 8.90 -1.44 13.65
N TRP A 135 8.73 -2.70 13.26
CA TRP A 135 9.09 -3.84 14.10
C TRP A 135 10.59 -3.85 14.44
N VAL A 136 11.46 -3.53 13.48
CA VAL A 136 12.91 -3.43 13.71
C VAL A 136 13.26 -2.24 14.61
N LYS A 137 12.57 -1.11 14.45
CA LYS A 137 12.76 0.09 15.30
C LYS A 137 12.40 -0.13 16.78
N GLN A 138 11.65 -1.17 17.11
CA GLN A 138 11.26 -1.53 18.48
C GLN A 138 12.31 -2.37 19.24
N ASP A 139 13.58 -2.40 18.77
CA ASP A 139 14.69 -3.18 19.34
C ASP A 139 14.38 -4.70 19.48
N ASN A 140 13.51 -5.20 18.61
CA ASN A 140 13.17 -6.61 18.61
C ASN A 140 14.36 -7.46 18.14
N LYS A 141 14.65 -8.54 18.88
CA LYS A 141 15.71 -9.46 18.50
C LYS A 141 15.24 -10.40 17.37
N LEU A 142 15.52 -10.05 16.11
CA LEU A 142 15.45 -11.00 15.01
C LEU A 142 16.52 -12.09 15.14
N HIS A 143 16.10 -13.33 15.37
CA HIS A 143 17.00 -14.50 15.35
C HIS A 143 17.18 -15.01 13.91
N GLN A 144 18.34 -15.59 13.60
CA GLN A 144 18.64 -16.12 12.27
C GLN A 144 17.55 -17.07 11.75
N LYS A 145 17.05 -17.98 12.61
CA LYS A 145 15.94 -18.88 12.26
C LYS A 145 14.67 -18.14 11.85
N GLN A 146 14.34 -17.06 12.56
CA GLN A 146 13.18 -16.23 12.24
C GLN A 146 13.39 -15.44 10.94
N ALA A 147 14.60 -14.92 10.72
CA ALA A 147 14.97 -14.26 9.47
C ALA A 147 14.83 -15.22 8.27
N LEU A 148 15.34 -16.44 8.36
CA LEU A 148 15.19 -17.46 7.31
C LEU A 148 13.73 -17.84 7.07
N ASN A 149 12.92 -17.93 8.12
CA ASN A 149 11.48 -18.21 7.98
C ASN A 149 10.76 -17.07 7.26
N TRP A 150 11.05 -15.82 7.62
CA TRP A 150 10.48 -14.65 6.96
C TRP A 150 10.92 -14.53 5.50
N LEU A 151 12.20 -14.79 5.22
CA LEU A 151 12.74 -14.83 3.86
C LEU A 151 11.96 -15.85 3.03
N ARG A 152 11.83 -17.08 3.53
CA ARG A 152 11.07 -18.14 2.87
C ARG A 152 9.61 -17.73 2.65
N GLU A 153 8.97 -17.11 3.64
CA GLU A 153 7.57 -16.70 3.55
C GLU A 153 7.36 -15.63 2.48
N VAL A 154 8.19 -14.57 2.46
CA VAL A 154 8.10 -13.52 1.43
C VAL A 154 8.40 -14.08 0.04
N THR A 155 9.40 -14.95 -0.09
CA THR A 155 9.72 -15.65 -1.36
C THR A 155 8.51 -16.45 -1.87
N LEU A 156 7.80 -17.17 -1.00
CA LEU A 156 6.61 -17.93 -1.39
C LEU A 156 5.43 -17.03 -1.78
N ILE A 157 5.30 -15.85 -1.16
CA ILE A 157 4.29 -14.86 -1.56
C ILE A 157 4.61 -14.32 -2.96
N LEU A 158 5.87 -14.01 -3.23
CA LEU A 158 6.29 -13.49 -4.53
C LEU A 158 6.19 -14.52 -5.64
N ASP A 159 6.59 -15.78 -5.40
CA ASP A 159 6.42 -16.87 -6.36
C ASP A 159 4.96 -16.98 -6.82
N LYS A 160 4.00 -16.87 -5.88
CA LYS A 160 2.57 -16.84 -6.21
C LYS A 160 2.16 -15.63 -7.04
N ILE A 161 2.71 -14.45 -6.76
CA ILE A 161 2.42 -13.21 -7.52
C ILE A 161 3.03 -13.31 -8.94
N HIS A 162 4.26 -13.80 -9.04
CA HIS A 162 5.00 -13.96 -10.29
C HIS A 162 4.36 -15.01 -11.20
N GLN A 163 3.81 -16.10 -10.66
CA GLN A 163 3.02 -17.08 -11.42
C GLN A 163 1.77 -16.48 -12.10
N GLN A 164 1.37 -15.29 -11.68
CA GLN A 164 0.25 -14.54 -12.24
C GLN A 164 0.73 -13.40 -13.14
N ASN A 165 2.00 -13.45 -13.56
CA ASN A 165 2.68 -12.49 -14.41
C ASN A 165 2.70 -11.08 -13.81
N TRP A 166 2.72 -10.94 -12.49
CA TRP A 166 2.85 -9.63 -11.82
C TRP A 166 4.19 -9.51 -11.12
N PHE A 167 4.78 -8.31 -11.14
CA PHE A 167 5.96 -7.95 -10.33
C PHE A 167 5.58 -6.95 -9.27
N HIS A 168 6.13 -7.08 -8.05
CA HIS A 168 5.83 -6.11 -6.99
C HIS A 168 6.68 -4.84 -7.11
N ARG A 169 7.99 -4.95 -7.35
CA ARG A 169 8.93 -3.84 -7.61
C ARG A 169 9.21 -2.85 -6.48
N ASP A 170 8.64 -3.00 -5.29
CA ASP A 170 8.95 -2.12 -4.14
C ASP A 170 8.95 -2.90 -2.83
N ILE A 171 9.73 -3.97 -2.79
CA ILE A 171 9.86 -4.80 -1.59
C ILE A 171 10.84 -4.14 -0.62
N LYS A 172 10.30 -3.66 0.50
CA LYS A 172 11.03 -3.02 1.60
C LYS A 172 10.33 -3.30 2.92
N PRO A 173 10.95 -3.07 4.09
CA PRO A 173 10.39 -3.49 5.38
C PRO A 173 9.05 -2.80 5.68
N ALA A 174 8.89 -1.56 5.21
CA ALA A 174 7.65 -0.78 5.35
C ALA A 174 6.47 -1.38 4.55
N ASN A 175 6.76 -2.19 3.53
CA ASN A 175 5.75 -2.84 2.69
C ASN A 175 5.53 -4.32 3.07
N ILE A 176 6.12 -4.79 4.17
CA ILE A 176 5.93 -6.16 4.67
C ILE A 176 5.29 -6.04 6.06
N MET A 177 4.00 -6.37 6.14
CA MET A 177 3.24 -6.40 7.38
C MET A 177 3.41 -7.74 8.09
N LYS A 178 3.75 -7.71 9.37
CA LYS A 178 3.69 -8.87 10.26
C LYS A 178 2.38 -8.86 11.04
N ARG A 179 1.52 -9.86 10.77
CA ARG A 179 0.29 -10.09 11.52
C ARG A 179 0.57 -10.50 12.96
N ASN A 180 -0.45 -10.37 13.81
CA ASN A 180 -0.37 -10.80 15.22
C ASN A 180 -0.10 -12.31 15.37
N ASN A 181 -0.57 -13.13 14.42
CA ASN A 181 -0.27 -14.56 14.36
C ASN A 181 1.13 -14.90 13.80
N GLY A 182 1.94 -13.88 13.51
CA GLY A 182 3.32 -14.02 13.04
C GLY A 182 3.50 -14.17 11.53
N LYS A 183 2.41 -14.31 10.76
CA LYS A 183 2.45 -14.40 9.29
C LYS A 183 2.76 -13.07 8.64
N LEU A 184 3.44 -13.12 7.51
CA LEU A 184 3.78 -11.96 6.70
C LEU A 184 2.73 -11.71 5.63
N VAL A 185 2.53 -10.43 5.32
CA VAL A 185 1.67 -9.95 4.24
C VAL A 185 2.42 -8.87 3.49
N LEU A 186 2.53 -9.03 2.18
CA LEU A 186 3.10 -8.03 1.30
C LEU A 186 2.01 -7.02 0.91
N ILE A 187 2.30 -5.73 1.11
CA ILE A 187 1.35 -4.63 0.89
C ILE A 187 1.93 -3.60 -0.09
N ASP A 188 1.07 -2.69 -0.56
CA ASP A 188 1.41 -1.58 -1.47
C ASP A 188 1.84 -2.00 -2.88
N PHE A 189 0.83 -2.26 -3.72
CA PHE A 189 1.00 -2.66 -5.12
C PHE A 189 1.04 -1.45 -6.08
N GLY A 190 1.26 -0.23 -5.57
CA GLY A 190 1.26 0.99 -6.38
C GLY A 190 2.33 1.03 -7.47
N THR A 191 3.37 0.21 -7.33
CA THR A 191 4.48 0.07 -8.27
C THR A 191 4.40 -1.23 -9.08
N ALA A 192 3.38 -2.06 -8.84
CA ALA A 192 3.25 -3.37 -9.45
C ALA A 192 2.95 -3.29 -10.95
N ARG A 193 3.48 -4.26 -11.71
CA ARG A 193 3.42 -4.26 -13.19
C ARG A 193 3.32 -5.67 -13.76
N GLU A 194 2.66 -5.78 -14.91
CA GLU A 194 2.49 -7.04 -15.62
C GLU A 194 3.77 -7.42 -16.38
N GLU A 195 4.08 -8.71 -16.42
CA GLU A 195 5.11 -9.31 -17.25
C GLU A 195 4.59 -9.44 -18.69
N THR A 196 4.82 -8.40 -19.51
CA THR A 196 4.49 -8.44 -20.94
C THR A 196 5.76 -8.50 -21.79
N GLN A 197 5.78 -9.30 -22.87
CA GLN A 197 6.93 -9.39 -23.80
C GLN A 197 7.29 -8.02 -24.42
N THR A 198 6.32 -7.13 -24.59
CA THR A 198 6.50 -5.74 -25.05
C THR A 198 7.28 -4.87 -24.06
N TYR A 199 7.34 -5.23 -22.78
CA TYR A 199 8.14 -4.50 -21.79
C TYR A 199 9.64 -4.71 -22.04
N TYR A 200 10.11 -5.95 -22.23
CA TYR A 200 11.50 -6.23 -22.62
C TYR A 200 11.92 -5.47 -23.89
N GLN A 201 10.96 -5.15 -24.78
CA GLN A 201 11.19 -4.34 -25.99
C GLN A 201 11.13 -2.82 -25.74
N LYS A 202 10.19 -2.29 -24.93
CA LYS A 202 10.11 -0.86 -24.59
C LYS A 202 11.27 -0.37 -23.72
N VAL A 203 11.89 -1.29 -22.97
CA VAL A 203 13.10 -1.06 -22.18
C VAL A 203 14.32 -0.63 -23.02
N LYS A 204 14.29 -0.79 -24.34
CA LYS A 204 15.34 -0.28 -25.24
C LYS A 204 15.17 1.19 -25.66
N GLY A 205 14.09 1.90 -25.29
CA GLY A 205 13.77 3.19 -25.92
C GLY A 205 13.14 4.28 -25.07
N GLU A 206 12.56 3.99 -23.89
CA GLU A 206 11.93 5.03 -23.06
C GLU A 206 12.38 4.97 -21.61
N SER A 207 12.72 6.13 -21.06
CA SER A 207 13.03 6.35 -19.65
C SER A 207 11.79 6.07 -18.80
N ILE A 208 11.57 4.81 -18.45
CA ILE A 208 10.56 4.42 -17.46
C ILE A 208 11.05 5.00 -16.14
N THR A 209 10.32 5.99 -15.61
CA THR A 209 10.59 6.67 -14.34
C THR A 209 11.09 5.66 -13.30
N GLY A 210 12.40 5.69 -13.05
CA GLY A 210 13.06 4.78 -12.12
C GLY A 210 12.48 5.01 -10.73
N ILE A 211 11.59 4.11 -10.32
CA ILE A 211 11.10 4.09 -8.94
C ILE A 211 12.26 3.53 -8.12
N ASN A 212 12.98 4.47 -7.51
CA ASN A 212 14.17 4.22 -6.74
C ASN A 212 13.83 4.40 -5.27
N SER A 213 13.64 3.30 -4.55
CA SER A 213 13.78 3.27 -3.10
C SER A 213 15.29 3.24 -2.80
N PRO A 214 15.89 4.35 -2.28
CA PRO A 214 17.34 4.43 -2.07
C PRO A 214 17.79 3.30 -1.15
N GLY A 215 18.79 2.53 -1.59
CA GLY A 215 19.31 1.43 -0.79
C GLY A 215 18.57 0.10 -0.91
N TYR A 216 17.49 -0.05 -1.68
CA TYR A 216 16.83 -1.36 -1.90
C TYR A 216 16.65 -1.76 -3.36
N THR A 217 16.65 -0.80 -4.27
CA THR A 217 16.36 -1.01 -5.69
C THR A 217 17.55 -1.68 -6.42
N PRO A 218 17.34 -2.77 -7.17
CA PRO A 218 18.36 -3.41 -8.02
C PRO A 218 18.73 -2.54 -9.23
N ASN A 219 19.97 -2.67 -9.72
CA ASN A 219 20.48 -1.84 -10.82
C ASN A 219 19.64 -1.98 -12.10
N GLU A 220 19.23 -3.18 -12.47
CA GLU A 220 18.40 -3.41 -13.65
C GLU A 220 17.04 -2.71 -13.54
N GLN A 221 16.45 -2.67 -12.34
CA GLN A 221 15.22 -1.91 -12.09
C GLN A 221 15.43 -0.39 -12.14
N GLN A 222 16.60 0.11 -11.69
CA GLN A 222 16.95 1.53 -11.83
C GLN A 222 17.02 1.98 -13.30
N HIS A 223 17.39 1.06 -14.19
CA HIS A 223 17.40 1.26 -15.64
C HIS A 223 16.07 0.86 -16.32
N GLY A 224 15.01 0.66 -15.53
CA GLY A 224 13.68 0.33 -16.06
C GLY A 224 13.53 -1.11 -16.54
N GLN A 225 14.49 -2.01 -16.28
CA GLN A 225 14.55 -3.39 -16.75
C GLN A 225 14.19 -4.41 -15.65
N ALA A 226 13.25 -4.09 -14.77
CA ALA A 226 12.87 -4.97 -13.67
C ALA A 226 12.46 -6.37 -14.18
N VAL A 227 13.04 -7.41 -13.58
CA VAL A 227 12.76 -8.82 -13.86
C VAL A 227 12.34 -9.53 -12.57
N VAL A 228 11.91 -10.80 -12.65
CA VAL A 228 11.63 -11.66 -11.48
C VAL A 228 12.73 -11.55 -10.41
N GLN A 229 13.99 -11.56 -10.85
CA GLN A 229 15.18 -11.49 -10.00
C GLN A 229 15.33 -10.16 -9.26
N SER A 230 14.72 -9.07 -9.76
CA SER A 230 14.74 -7.76 -9.12
C SER A 230 14.03 -7.77 -7.78
N ASP A 231 12.89 -8.46 -7.70
CA ASP A 231 12.16 -8.62 -6.43
C ASP A 231 13.00 -9.44 -5.42
N PHE A 232 13.69 -10.49 -5.87
CA PHE A 232 14.57 -11.30 -5.00
C PHE A 232 15.81 -10.55 -4.51
N PHE A 233 16.41 -9.68 -5.33
CA PHE A 233 17.51 -8.82 -4.89
C PHE A 233 17.06 -7.86 -3.79
N CYS A 234 15.87 -7.25 -3.93
CA CYS A 234 15.30 -6.40 -2.88
C CYS A 234 15.20 -7.15 -1.55
N ILE A 235 14.64 -8.37 -1.57
CA ILE A 235 14.54 -9.19 -0.36
C ILE A 235 15.92 -9.49 0.23
N GLY A 236 16.87 -9.95 -0.59
CA GLY A 236 18.23 -10.25 -0.12
C GLY A 236 18.86 -9.08 0.61
N LYS A 237 18.70 -7.86 0.07
CA LYS A 237 19.22 -6.63 0.67
C LYS A 237 18.51 -6.25 1.97
N ASN A 238 17.18 -6.41 2.03
CA ASN A 238 16.40 -6.22 3.25
C ASN A 238 16.86 -7.15 4.38
N PHE A 239 17.04 -8.43 4.08
CA PHE A 239 17.48 -9.40 5.08
C PHE A 239 18.93 -9.21 5.50
N CYS A 240 19.83 -8.88 4.56
CA CYS A 240 21.19 -8.46 4.90
C CYS A 240 21.18 -7.21 5.79
N SER A 241 20.30 -6.23 5.54
CA SER A 241 20.15 -5.05 6.39
C SER A 241 19.63 -5.42 7.78
N PHE A 242 18.63 -6.30 7.92
CA PHE A 242 18.16 -6.75 9.24
C PHE A 242 19.24 -7.50 10.03
N ILE A 243 20.08 -8.27 9.35
CA ILE A 243 21.21 -8.97 9.97
C ILE A 243 22.30 -7.95 10.35
N ASN A 244 22.65 -7.02 9.45
CA ASN A 244 23.67 -5.99 9.66
C ASN A 244 23.28 -4.85 10.61
N TRP A 245 21.99 -4.55 10.77
CA TRP A 245 21.50 -3.63 11.80
C TRP A 245 21.79 -4.14 13.22
N LYS A 246 22.07 -5.46 13.34
CA LYS A 246 22.47 -6.12 14.58
C LYS A 246 23.96 -6.42 14.63
N THR A 247 24.58 -6.74 13.49
CA THR A 247 26.03 -6.61 13.31
C THR A 247 26.38 -5.16 12.96
N SER A 248 26.06 -4.22 13.86
CA SER A 248 27.04 -3.16 14.11
C SER A 248 28.32 -3.87 14.53
N LEU A 249 29.08 -4.31 13.53
CA LEU A 249 30.50 -4.08 13.46
C LEU A 249 30.66 -2.61 13.81
N ARG A 250 30.81 -2.36 15.12
CA ARG A 250 31.78 -1.38 15.58
C ARG A 250 33.10 -1.81 14.95
N PHE A 251 33.32 -1.39 13.72
CA PHE A 251 34.67 -1.03 13.36
C PHE A 251 34.95 0.21 14.19
N ILE A 252 35.78 -0.02 15.20
CA ILE A 252 36.50 1.00 15.96
C ILE A 252 37.14 1.98 14.98
#